data_AF-A0A2V8M7Y2-F1
#
_entry.id   AF-A0A2V8M7Y2-F1
#
_cell.length_a   1.000
_cell.length_b   1.000
_cell.length_c   1.000
_cell.angle_alpha   90.00
_cell.angle_beta   90.00
_cell.angle_gamma   90.00
#
_symmetry.space_group_name_H-M   'P 1'
#
loop_
_entity.id
_entity.type
_entity.pdbx_description
1 polymer ?
#
loop_
_entity_poly.entity_id
_entity_poly.type
_entity_poly.pdbx_seq_one_letter_code
_entity_poly.pdbx_strand_id
1 'polypeptide(L)'
;MAQKKIPSRRKFLKSGMLASAAAMVRPAAAAAQQAASAPAEVEVLTTDSCGSDYMVDVIKSLGFEYVCANPGSSFRGIHESIINYGANRNPEFITNCHEESSVAMAHGYFKVEGKPMAVLAHGTVGLQH
;
A
#
# COMPACT_ATOMS: atom_id res chain seq x y z
N MET A 1 -31.04 -19.07 19.14
CA MET A 1 -30.40 -17.92 18.47
C MET A 1 -29.10 -18.38 17.85
N ALA A 2 -29.08 -18.68 16.55
CA ALA A 2 -27.89 -19.19 15.87
C ALA A 2 -27.30 -18.09 14.97
N GLN A 3 -26.11 -17.61 15.32
CA GLN A 3 -25.42 -16.51 14.65
C GLN A 3 -24.81 -17.04 13.34
N LYS A 4 -25.32 -16.55 12.20
CA LYS A 4 -24.88 -16.96 10.86
C LYS A 4 -23.47 -16.42 10.60
N LYS A 5 -22.48 -17.30 10.53
CA LYS A 5 -21.05 -16.97 10.33
C LYS A 5 -20.87 -16.36 8.94
N ILE A 6 -20.60 -15.06 8.86
CA ILE A 6 -20.33 -14.35 7.61
C ILE A 6 -19.01 -14.90 7.02
N PRO A 7 -18.98 -15.41 5.78
CA PRO A 7 -17.76 -15.92 5.18
C PRO A 7 -16.74 -14.80 4.95
N SER A 8 -15.48 -15.05 5.33
CA SER A 8 -14.34 -14.15 5.10
C SER A 8 -14.19 -13.83 3.60
N ARG A 9 -13.94 -12.54 3.30
CA ARG A 9 -13.70 -12.01 1.93
C ARG A 9 -12.66 -12.81 1.14
N ARG A 10 -11.71 -13.47 1.81
CA ARG A 10 -10.69 -14.33 1.18
C ARG A 10 -11.25 -15.61 0.56
N LYS A 11 -12.40 -16.11 1.01
CA LYS A 11 -13.04 -17.31 0.43
C LYS A 11 -13.88 -16.98 -0.80
N PHE A 12 -14.46 -15.78 -0.87
CA PHE A 12 -15.29 -15.35 -2.00
C PHE A 12 -14.50 -15.32 -3.32
N LEU A 13 -13.26 -14.86 -3.28
CA LEU A 13 -12.42 -14.75 -4.47
C LEU A 13 -11.92 -16.10 -5.02
N LYS A 14 -12.01 -17.19 -4.25
CA LYS A 14 -11.53 -18.53 -4.66
C LYS A 14 -12.58 -19.39 -5.38
N SER A 15 -13.85 -19.00 -5.41
CA SER A 15 -14.94 -19.84 -5.96
C SER A 15 -15.49 -19.38 -7.32
N GLY A 16 -14.88 -18.40 -7.97
CA GLY A 16 -15.36 -17.87 -9.25
C GLY A 16 -14.67 -18.45 -10.48
N MET A 17 -14.82 -19.75 -10.76
CA MET A 17 -14.54 -20.27 -12.10
C MET A 17 -15.49 -21.43 -12.42
N LEU A 18 -16.62 -21.11 -13.05
CA LEU A 18 -17.49 -22.07 -13.72
C LEU A 18 -17.98 -21.48 -15.05
N ALA A 19 -17.89 -22.32 -16.07
CA ALA A 19 -17.94 -22.02 -17.49
C ALA A 19 -19.31 -21.56 -18.00
N SER A 20 -19.31 -20.78 -19.10
CA SER A 20 -20.39 -20.84 -20.08
C SER A 20 -19.81 -20.79 -21.50
N ALA A 21 -20.22 -21.75 -22.31
CA ALA A 21 -19.87 -21.88 -23.72
C ALA A 21 -20.96 -21.24 -24.57
N ALA A 22 -20.59 -20.28 -25.43
CA ALA A 22 -21.37 -19.90 -26.61
C ALA A 22 -20.45 -19.20 -27.61
N ALA A 23 -20.17 -19.88 -28.72
CA ALA A 23 -19.43 -19.34 -29.85
C ALA A 23 -20.37 -18.54 -30.78
N MET A 24 -20.08 -17.27 -31.03
CA MET A 24 -20.57 -16.52 -32.19
C MET A 24 -19.47 -15.57 -32.72
N VAL A 25 -19.44 -15.46 -34.04
CA VAL A 25 -18.44 -14.87 -34.94
C VAL A 25 -17.89 -13.48 -34.51
N ARG A 26 -16.57 -13.27 -34.55
CA ARG A 26 -15.90 -11.97 -34.32
C ARG A 26 -15.52 -11.31 -35.66
N PRO A 27 -15.77 -10.00 -35.89
CA PRO A 27 -15.19 -9.29 -37.01
C PRO A 27 -13.68 -9.11 -36.81
N ALA A 28 -12.92 -9.08 -37.91
CA ALA A 28 -11.46 -9.08 -37.97
C ALA A 28 -10.78 -7.76 -37.54
N ALA A 29 -11.31 -7.08 -36.51
CA ALA A 29 -10.73 -5.87 -35.91
C ALA A 29 -10.36 -6.04 -34.42
N ALA A 30 -10.43 -7.27 -33.88
CA ALA A 30 -10.13 -7.57 -32.47
C ALA A 30 -8.80 -8.32 -32.28
N ALA A 31 -7.79 -8.00 -33.08
CA ALA A 31 -6.44 -8.57 -32.98
C ALA A 31 -5.48 -7.76 -32.09
N ALA A 32 -6.00 -6.96 -31.15
CA ALA A 32 -5.26 -6.68 -29.93
C ALA A 32 -5.46 -7.88 -29.01
N GLN A 33 -4.78 -8.98 -29.35
CA GLN A 33 -4.76 -10.20 -28.58
C GLN A 33 -4.33 -9.83 -27.17
N GLN A 34 -5.26 -9.91 -26.23
CA GLN A 34 -4.98 -9.95 -24.81
C GLN A 34 -4.11 -11.17 -24.59
N ALA A 35 -2.79 -10.98 -24.65
CA ALA A 35 -1.85 -11.96 -24.17
C ALA A 35 -2.16 -12.08 -22.68
N ALA A 36 -2.85 -13.14 -22.31
CA ALA A 36 -2.86 -13.58 -20.92
C ALA A 36 -1.40 -13.92 -20.62
N SER A 37 -0.66 -12.94 -20.11
CA SER A 37 0.64 -13.18 -19.52
C SER A 37 0.43 -14.29 -18.49
N ALA A 38 1.26 -15.32 -18.54
CA ALA A 38 1.38 -16.25 -17.42
C ALA A 38 1.41 -15.43 -16.12
N PRO A 39 0.77 -15.88 -15.02
CA PRO A 39 0.79 -15.12 -13.78
C PRO A 39 2.25 -14.81 -13.49
N ALA A 40 2.61 -13.52 -13.55
CA ALA A 40 3.97 -13.10 -13.29
C ALA A 40 4.32 -13.68 -11.93
N GLU A 41 5.41 -14.44 -11.84
CA GLU A 41 5.90 -14.90 -10.56
C GLU A 41 6.08 -13.67 -9.70
N VAL A 42 5.23 -13.52 -8.68
CA VAL A 42 5.25 -12.36 -7.81
C VAL A 42 6.48 -12.51 -6.95
N GLU A 43 7.52 -11.75 -7.26
CA GLU A 43 8.71 -11.68 -6.44
C GLU A 43 8.31 -11.15 -5.06
N VAL A 44 8.43 -12.01 -4.04
CA VAL A 44 8.14 -11.64 -2.66
C VAL A 44 9.34 -10.87 -2.12
N LEU A 45 9.21 -9.55 -2.12
CA LEU A 45 10.26 -8.61 -1.71
C LEU A 45 10.15 -8.21 -0.22
N THR A 46 9.41 -9.00 0.56
CA THR A 46 9.18 -8.83 2.01
C THR A 46 9.82 -9.97 2.79
N THR A 47 10.27 -9.70 4.00
CA THR A 47 10.93 -10.65 4.91
C THR A 47 10.16 -10.71 6.24
N ASP A 48 10.29 -11.79 7.00
CA ASP A 48 9.63 -11.94 8.31
C ASP A 48 10.18 -10.97 9.37
N SER A 49 11.43 -10.52 9.22
CA SER A 49 12.04 -9.50 10.06
C SER A 49 12.84 -8.53 9.20
N CYS A 50 12.57 -7.23 9.34
CA CYS A 50 13.26 -6.19 8.57
C CYS A 50 14.11 -5.30 9.48
N GLY A 51 15.28 -4.85 9.00
CA GLY A 51 16.08 -3.88 9.74
C GLY A 51 15.35 -2.56 10.02
N SER A 52 14.31 -2.25 9.24
CA SER A 52 13.45 -1.09 9.47
C SER A 52 12.55 -1.21 10.70
N ASP A 53 12.32 -2.39 11.27
CA ASP A 53 11.50 -2.56 12.47
C ASP A 53 12.07 -1.74 13.64
N TYR A 54 13.40 -1.79 13.80
CA TYR A 54 14.11 -0.96 14.78
C TYR A 54 13.90 0.54 14.53
N MET A 55 13.93 0.97 13.26
CA MET A 55 13.69 2.37 12.92
C MET A 55 12.25 2.79 13.19
N VAL A 56 11.28 1.88 13.08
CA VAL A 56 9.91 2.15 13.51
C VAL A 56 9.86 2.42 15.00
N ASP A 57 10.54 1.63 15.84
CA ASP A 57 10.60 1.88 17.29
C ASP A 57 11.22 3.25 17.63
N VAL A 58 12.27 3.64 16.90
CA VAL A 58 12.84 4.99 17.01
C VAL A 58 11.79 6.05 16.65
N ILE A 59 11.07 5.90 15.53
CA ILE A 59 10.01 6.83 15.12
C ILE A 59 8.90 6.91 16.18
N LYS A 60 8.51 5.77 16.77
CA LYS A 60 7.51 5.73 17.87
C LYS A 60 7.99 6.54 19.07
N SER A 61 9.27 6.43 19.42
CA SER A 61 9.87 7.16 20.55
C SER A 61 9.86 8.68 20.36
N LEU A 62 9.83 9.16 19.12
CA LEU A 62 9.76 10.57 18.77
C LEU A 62 8.33 11.14 18.90
N GLY A 63 7.32 10.28 19.06
CA GLY A 63 5.94 10.71 19.29
C GLY A 63 5.20 11.23 18.06
N PHE A 64 5.60 10.82 16.85
CA PHE A 64 4.83 11.14 15.64
C PHE A 64 3.48 10.43 15.64
N GLU A 65 2.41 11.20 15.49
CA GLU A 65 1.05 10.66 15.38
C GLU A 65 0.78 10.10 13.97
N TYR A 66 1.33 10.77 12.95
CA TYR A 66 1.08 10.47 11.55
C TYR A 66 2.37 10.53 10.73
N VAL A 67 2.38 9.71 9.68
CA VAL A 67 3.38 9.77 8.61
C VAL A 67 2.65 9.72 7.27
N CYS A 68 2.96 10.66 6.37
CA CYS A 68 2.39 10.68 5.03
C CYS A 68 3.44 10.36 3.96
N ALA A 69 3.03 9.65 2.91
CA ALA A 69 3.93 9.33 1.82
C ALA A 69 3.19 8.91 0.55
N ASN A 70 3.81 9.22 -0.59
CA ASN A 70 3.58 8.49 -1.84
C ASN A 70 4.35 7.16 -1.80
N PRO A 71 3.71 5.98 -1.81
CA PRO A 71 4.39 4.71 -1.64
C PRO A 71 5.55 4.50 -2.62
N GLY A 72 6.74 4.18 -2.08
CA GLY A 72 7.96 4.09 -2.86
C GLY A 72 8.82 2.86 -2.59
N SER A 73 9.53 2.40 -3.62
CA SER A 73 10.47 1.28 -3.50
C SER A 73 11.68 1.64 -2.64
N SER A 74 12.12 2.91 -2.65
CA SER A 74 13.29 3.40 -1.91
C SER A 74 13.20 3.23 -0.39
N PHE A 75 11.98 3.23 0.15
CA PHE A 75 11.72 3.08 1.59
C PHE A 75 10.74 1.94 1.88
N ARG A 76 10.65 0.94 0.98
CA ARG A 76 9.66 -0.14 1.10
C ARG A 76 9.70 -0.85 2.45
N GLY A 77 10.89 -1.03 3.02
CA GLY A 77 11.09 -1.69 4.30
C GLY A 77 10.39 -0.92 5.42
N ILE A 78 10.64 0.40 5.51
CA ILE A 78 10.01 1.20 6.56
C ILE A 78 8.49 1.29 6.40
N HIS A 79 8.00 1.35 5.16
CA HIS A 79 6.56 1.34 4.88
C HIS A 79 5.92 0.01 5.33
N GLU A 80 6.53 -1.12 4.99
CA GLU A 80 6.09 -2.44 5.43
C GLU A 80 6.10 -2.55 6.97
N SER A 81 7.22 -2.15 7.60
CA SER A 81 7.37 -2.19 9.05
C SER A 81 6.36 -1.29 9.75
N ILE A 82 6.03 -0.10 9.26
CA ILE A 82 5.02 0.77 9.90
C ILE A 82 3.66 0.06 9.92
N ILE A 83 3.28 -0.59 8.82
CA ILE A 83 1.97 -1.22 8.67
C ILE A 83 1.90 -2.52 9.48
N ASN A 84 2.88 -3.42 9.31
CA ASN A 84 2.80 -4.79 9.82
C ASN A 84 3.45 -4.95 11.20
N TYR A 85 4.69 -4.49 11.38
CA TYR A 85 5.37 -4.51 12.69
C TYR A 85 4.79 -3.46 13.64
N GLY A 86 4.60 -2.24 13.15
CA GLY A 86 4.14 -1.08 13.88
C GLY A 86 2.63 -1.06 14.14
N ALA A 87 1.88 -1.97 13.50
CA ALA A 87 0.42 -2.07 13.53
C ALA A 87 -0.31 -0.79 13.07
N ASN A 88 0.32 -0.03 12.16
CA ASN A 88 -0.19 1.22 11.59
C ASN A 88 -0.68 2.22 12.65
N ARG A 89 0.06 2.34 13.75
CA ARG A 89 -0.30 3.21 14.88
C ARG A 89 0.95 3.79 15.52
N ASN A 90 0.90 5.09 15.79
CA ASN A 90 1.99 5.87 16.40
C ASN A 90 3.33 5.62 15.68
N PRO A 91 3.47 5.96 14.38
CA PRO A 91 2.54 6.76 13.58
C PRO A 91 1.54 5.94 12.74
N GLU A 92 0.40 6.53 12.42
CA GLU A 92 -0.50 6.03 11.35
C GLU A 92 0.02 6.48 9.98
N PHE A 93 0.07 5.54 9.02
CA PHE A 93 0.51 5.79 7.65
C PHE A 93 -0.62 6.30 6.77
N ILE A 94 -0.46 7.50 6.23
CA ILE A 94 -1.39 8.15 5.30
C ILE A 94 -0.81 8.04 3.89
N THR A 95 -1.55 7.39 3.01
CA THR A 95 -1.13 7.24 1.60
C THR A 95 -1.52 8.46 0.78
N ASN A 96 -0.57 8.97 0.00
CA ASN A 96 -0.74 10.08 -0.94
C ASN A 96 -0.36 9.63 -2.37
N CYS A 97 -0.73 10.43 -3.37
CA CYS A 97 -0.35 10.18 -4.76
C CYS A 97 1.00 10.82 -5.14
N HIS A 98 1.42 11.86 -4.41
CA HIS A 98 2.58 12.69 -4.71
C HIS A 98 3.22 13.22 -3.43
N GLU A 99 4.52 13.45 -3.48
CA GLU A 99 5.33 14.01 -2.39
C GLU A 99 4.88 15.41 -2.02
N GLU A 100 4.56 16.28 -2.99
CA GLU A 100 4.05 17.64 -2.72
C GLU A 100 2.80 17.60 -1.85
N SER A 101 1.91 16.63 -2.11
CA SER A 101 0.68 16.45 -1.34
C SER A 101 0.98 15.98 0.08
N SER A 102 1.98 15.09 0.24
CA SER A 102 2.42 14.60 1.55
C SER A 102 2.99 15.74 2.39
N VAL A 103 3.87 16.56 1.81
CA VAL A 103 4.48 17.72 2.48
C VAL A 103 3.45 18.80 2.78
N ALA A 104 2.53 19.10 1.85
CA ALA A 104 1.47 20.06 2.08
C ALA A 104 0.53 19.63 3.23
N MET A 105 0.22 18.34 3.33
CA MET A 105 -0.54 17.79 4.46
C MET A 105 0.20 17.96 5.78
N ALA A 106 1.48 17.61 5.84
CA ALA A 106 2.29 17.79 7.05
C ALA A 106 2.37 19.26 7.49
N HIS A 107 2.53 20.17 6.54
CA HIS A 107 2.53 21.61 6.80
C HIS A 107 1.16 22.11 7.32
N GLY A 108 0.06 21.63 6.74
CA GLY A 108 -1.29 21.94 7.22
C GLY A 108 -1.54 21.40 8.63
N TYR A 109 -1.13 20.16 8.90
CA TYR A 109 -1.23 19.53 10.21
C TYR A 109 -0.52 20.33 11.29
N PHE A 110 0.72 20.75 11.04
CA PHE A 110 1.47 21.58 11.98
C PHE A 110 0.78 22.91 12.26
N LYS A 111 0.19 23.55 11.25
CA LYS A 111 -0.55 24.82 11.43
C LYS A 111 -1.81 24.69 12.29
N VAL A 112 -2.48 23.54 12.25
CA VAL A 112 -3.73 23.30 12.99
C VAL A 112 -3.47 22.77 14.40
N GLU A 113 -2.62 21.75 14.52
CA GLU A 113 -2.39 21.03 15.78
C GLU A 113 -1.15 21.53 16.55
N GLY A 114 -0.24 22.27 15.90
CA GLY A 114 1.04 22.68 16.48
C GLY A 114 2.04 21.53 16.68
N LYS A 115 1.76 20.34 16.14
CA LYS A 115 2.57 19.12 16.28
C LYS A 115 3.22 18.73 14.95
N PRO A 116 4.42 18.14 14.97
CA PRO A 116 5.07 17.71 13.74
C PRO A 116 4.42 16.44 13.17
N MET A 117 4.41 16.32 11.85
CA MET A 117 4.01 15.13 11.09
C MET A 117 5.21 14.69 10.24
N ALA A 118 5.47 13.39 10.19
CA ALA A 118 6.57 12.84 9.39
C ALA A 118 6.16 12.70 7.91
N VAL A 119 7.13 12.86 7.00
CA VAL A 119 6.94 12.61 5.56
C VAL A 119 8.02 11.63 5.11
N LEU A 120 7.64 10.59 4.37
CA LEU A 120 8.61 9.74 3.66
C LEU A 120 8.60 10.14 2.19
N ALA A 121 9.75 10.59 1.69
CA ALA A 121 9.95 10.95 0.29
C ALA A 121 10.72 9.84 -0.43
N HIS A 122 10.49 9.71 -1.73
CA HIS A 122 11.43 8.98 -2.58
C HIS A 122 12.80 9.68 -2.57
N GLY A 123 13.81 9.01 -3.12
CA GLY A 123 15.16 9.57 -3.25
C GLY A 123 15.24 10.77 -4.21
N THR A 124 16.26 10.81 -5.06
CA THR A 124 16.63 11.97 -5.90
C THR A 124 15.47 12.73 -6.55
N VAL A 125 14.53 12.02 -7.19
CA VAL A 125 13.39 12.64 -7.86
C VAL A 125 12.34 13.12 -6.85
N GLY A 126 12.01 12.31 -5.85
CA GLY A 126 11.00 12.65 -4.83
C GLY A 126 11.38 13.87 -4.00
N LEU A 127 12.69 14.13 -3.80
CA LEU A 127 13.15 15.32 -3.09
C LEU A 127 13.02 16.63 -3.88
N GLN A 128 12.74 16.56 -5.19
CA GLN A 128 12.46 17.74 -6.01
C GLN A 128 10.97 18.15 -5.95
N HIS A 129 10.15 17.30 -5.33
CA HIS A 129 8.70 17.43 -5.12
C HIS A 129 8.42 17.76 -3.65
#